data_AF-A0A3S3Q304-F1
#
_entry.id   AF-A0A3S3Q304-F1
#
_cell.length_a   1.000
_cell.length_b   1.000
_cell.length_c   1.000
_cell.angle_alpha   90.00
_cell.angle_beta   90.00
_cell.angle_gamma   90.00
#
_symmetry.space_group_name_H-M   'P 1'
#
loop_
_entity.id
_entity.type
_entity.pdbx_description
1 polymer ?
#
loop_
_entity_poly.entity_id
_entity_poly.type
_entity_poly.pdbx_seq_one_letter_code
_entity_poly.pdbx_strand_id
1 'polypeptide(L)' 'MAKRRASRDGLSSVRYKVIYRQSEELYTHFIVEIDNIHKWMFPSRNKLVLHF' A
#
# COMPACT_ATOMS: atom_id res chain seq x y z
N MET A 1 19.61 11.11 3.55
CA MET A 1 18.27 11.53 3.06
C MET A 1 17.12 10.75 3.72
N ALA A 2 17.21 9.43 3.92
CA ALA A 2 16.15 8.61 4.51
C ALA A 2 15.68 9.10 5.91
N LYS A 3 16.60 9.43 6.83
CA LYS A 3 16.27 9.91 8.19
C LYS A 3 15.43 11.21 8.22
N ARG A 4 15.57 12.09 7.22
CA ARG A 4 14.77 13.33 7.11
C ARG A 4 13.40 13.09 6.46
N ARG A 5 13.25 12.02 5.67
CA ARG A 5 11.99 11.66 5.00
C ARG A 5 11.13 10.74 5.85
N ALA A 6 11.71 9.95 6.74
CA ALA A 6 10.99 9.02 7.61
C ALA A 6 9.88 9.68 8.47
N SER A 7 10.04 10.96 8.84
CA SER A 7 9.01 11.71 9.57
C SER A 7 7.95 12.37 8.68
N ARG A 8 8.18 12.44 7.37
CA ARG A 8 7.33 13.13 6.38
C ARG A 8 6.67 12.19 5.37
N ASP A 9 7.22 11.00 5.21
CA ASP A 9 6.86 9.97 4.24
C ASP A 9 6.65 8.65 5.00
N GLY A 10 5.38 8.27 5.20
CA GLY A 10 4.96 7.14 6.03
C GLY A 10 3.44 7.10 6.19
N LEU A 11 2.95 6.52 7.29
CA LEU A 11 1.51 6.33 7.53
C LEU A 11 0.71 7.65 7.55
N SER A 12 1.30 8.74 8.04
CA SER A 12 0.63 10.05 8.09
C SER A 12 0.46 10.73 6.73
N SER A 13 1.21 10.28 5.71
CA SER A 13 1.19 10.86 4.36
C SER A 13 0.63 9.91 3.31
N VAL A 14 0.33 8.66 3.67
CA VAL A 14 -0.20 7.65 2.75
C VAL A 14 -1.58 8.05 2.25
N ARG A 15 -1.80 7.94 0.94
CA ARG A 15 -3.10 8.18 0.30
C ARG A 15 -3.47 6.97 -0.53
N TYR A 16 -4.62 6.40 -0.23
CA TYR A 16 -5.20 5.29 -0.98
C TYR A 16 -6.71 5.33 -0.86
N LYS A 17 -7.40 4.69 -1.79
CA LYS A 17 -8.83 4.46 -1.74
C LYS A 17 -9.10 2.97 -1.85
N VAL A 18 -9.85 2.42 -0.90
CA VAL A 18 -10.32 1.02 -1.00
C VAL A 18 -11.45 0.97 -2.03
N ILE A 19 -11.25 0.21 -3.10
CA ILE A 19 -12.23 0.07 -4.18
C ILE A 19 -12.98 -1.26 -4.11
N TYR A 20 -12.39 -2.26 -3.45
CA TYR A 20 -13.03 -3.54 -3.23
C TYR A 20 -12.56 -4.17 -1.93
N ARG A 21 -13.50 -4.80 -1.23
CA ARG A 21 -13.24 -5.59 -0.03
C ARG A 21 -14.00 -6.90 -0.16
N GLN A 22 -13.30 -8.01 0.01
CA GLN A 22 -13.87 -9.35 0.07
C GLN A 22 -13.31 -10.08 1.27
N SER A 23 -14.20 -10.64 2.09
CA SER A 23 -13.83 -11.51 3.19
C SER A 23 -13.95 -12.95 2.72
N GLU A 24 -12.83 -13.66 2.79
CA GLU A 24 -12.75 -15.10 2.59
C GLU A 24 -12.62 -15.77 3.95
N GLU A 25 -12.77 -17.10 3.98
CA GLU A 25 -12.69 -17.87 5.21
C GLU A 25 -11.36 -17.69 5.97
N LEU A 26 -10.25 -17.52 5.22
CA LEU A 26 -8.90 -17.49 5.80
C LEU A 26 -8.21 -16.12 5.69
N TYR A 27 -8.76 -15.18 4.92
CA TYR A 27 -8.14 -13.87 4.72
C TYR A 27 -9.17 -12.83 4.29
N THR A 28 -8.78 -11.55 4.33
CA THR A 28 -9.57 -10.48 3.73
C THR A 28 -8.76 -9.84 2.60
N HIS A 29 -9.34 -9.84 1.40
CA HIS A 29 -8.76 -9.23 0.23
C HIS A 29 -9.21 -7.77 0.13
N PHE A 30 -8.25 -6.86 0.05
CA PHE A 30 -8.48 -5.45 -0.28
C PHE A 30 -7.86 -5.13 -1.63
N ILE A 31 -8.65 -4.56 -2.54
CA ILE A 31 -8.13 -3.90 -3.73
C ILE A 31 -8.18 -2.41 -3.45
N VAL A 32 -7.02 -1.76 -3.61
CA VAL A 32 -6.84 -0.33 -3.37
C VAL A 32 -6.37 0.37 -4.62
N GLU A 33 -6.91 1.55 -4.86
CA GLU A 33 -6.39 2.52 -5.82
C GLU A 33 -5.39 3.42 -5.09
N ILE A 34 -4.19 3.55 -5.65
CA ILE A 34 -3.12 4.40 -5.14
C ILE A 34 -2.84 5.41 -6.26
N ASP A 35 -3.33 6.64 -6.07
CA ASP A 35 -3.25 7.71 -7.07
C ASP A 35 -1.83 7.91 -7.64
N ASN A 36 -1.72 8.55 -8.81
CA ASN A 36 -0.46 8.84 -9.51
C ASN A 36 0.55 9.73 -8.75
N ILE A 37 0.25 10.13 -7.51
CA ILE A 37 1.10 10.99 -6.67
C ILE A 37 2.27 10.20 -6.07
N HIS A 38 2.20 8.88 -6.12
CA HIS A 38 3.15 7.99 -5.49
C HIS A 38 3.99 7.30 -6.57
N LYS A 39 5.25 7.74 -6.75
CA LYS A 39 6.30 7.03 -7.51
C LYS A 39 6.69 5.71 -6.81
N TRP A 40 5.70 4.90 -6.44
CA TRP A 40 5.91 3.56 -5.92
C TRP A 40 6.14 2.68 -7.13
N MET A 41 7.36 2.72 -7.66
CA MET A 41 7.81 1.67 -8.57
C MET A 41 8.02 0.43 -7.71
N PHE A 42 7.09 -0.51 -7.82
CA PHE A 42 7.27 -1.85 -7.27
C PHE A 42 8.28 -2.58 -8.19
N PRO A 43 9.51 -2.86 -7.73
CA PRO A 43 10.56 -3.40 -8.59
C PRO A 43 10.34 -4.88 -8.96
N SER A 44 9.21 -5.48 -8.55
CA SER A 44 8.91 -6.89 -8.82
C SER A 44 7.43 -7.07 -9.17
N ARG A 45 7.16 -7.95 -10.15
CA ARG A 45 5.81 -8.43 -10.49
C ARG A 45 5.18 -9.30 -9.39
N ASN A 46 5.96 -9.71 -8.39
CA ASN A 46 5.50 -10.52 -7.29
C ASN A 46 5.05 -9.58 -6.16
N LYS A 47 3.72 -9.40 -6.12
CA LYS A 47 3.00 -8.64 -5.11
C LYS A 47 3.38 -9.16 -3.72
N LEU A 48 3.79 -8.24 -2.84
CA LEU A 48 4.04 -8.54 -1.44
C LEU A 48 2.66 -8.62 -0.75
N VAL A 49 2.13 -9.84 -0.65
CA VAL A 49 1.00 -10.14 0.22
C VAL A 49 1.55 -10.16 1.64
N LEU A 50 1.29 -9.10 2.40
CA LEU A 50 1.53 -9.13 3.85
C LEU A 50 0.45 -10.02 4.47
N HIS A 51 0.79 -11.29 4.72
CA HIS A 51 0.05 -12.13 5.63
C HIS A 51 0.43 -11.75 7.06
N PHE A 52 -0.55 -11.26 7.83
CA PHE A 52 -0.53 -11.26 9.28
C PHE A 52 -1.57 -12.26 9.76
#